data_AF-A0A2H6HHQ0-F1
#
_entry.id   AF-A0A2H6HHQ0-F1
#
_cell.length_a   1.000
_cell.length_b   1.000
_cell.length_c   1.000
_cell.angle_alpha   90.00
_cell.angle_beta   90.00
_cell.angle_gamma   90.00
#
_symmetry.space_group_name_H-M   'P 1'
#
loop_
_entity.id
_entity.type
_entity.pdbx_description
1 polymer ?
#
loop_
_entity_poly.entity_id
_entity_poly.type
_entity_poly.pdbx_seq_one_letter_code
_entity_poly.pdbx_strand_id
1 'polypeptide(L)'
;MSTSIDEALAYARDLTEKIRDLPDSDPERAALEVELEDYRTEVRLATDRGRSLDSLQRDLAHVSERMDDLSRQRIDAPFSAMSFSLNDPEAYSLPINKAIDENNADTVATLKQRIAELQRAISMVAGASEPQE
;
A
#
# COMPACT_ATOMS: atom_id res chain seq x y z
N MET A 1 -0.16 2.89 -23.83
CA MET A 1 0.21 4.19 -24.44
C MET A 1 1.07 4.92 -23.43
N SER A 2 2.12 5.65 -23.84
CA SER A 2 2.92 6.43 -22.88
C SER A 2 2.32 7.83 -22.78
N THR A 3 1.29 7.98 -21.96
CA THR A 3 0.71 9.27 -21.58
C THR A 3 1.78 10.07 -20.81
N SER A 4 1.91 11.36 -21.05
CA SER A 4 2.88 12.19 -20.30
C SER A 4 2.48 12.32 -18.82
N ILE A 5 3.43 12.59 -17.93
CA ILE A 5 3.14 12.74 -16.48
C ILE A 5 2.13 13.85 -16.23
N ASP A 6 2.23 14.95 -16.97
CA ASP A 6 1.32 16.10 -16.85
C ASP A 6 -0.10 15.74 -17.29
N GLU A 7 -0.24 14.94 -18.35
CA GLU A 7 -1.54 14.40 -18.77
C GLU A 7 -2.09 13.42 -17.74
N ALA A 8 -1.28 12.49 -17.22
CA ALA A 8 -1.71 11.56 -16.16
C ALA A 8 -2.17 12.30 -14.88
N LEU A 9 -1.48 13.38 -14.51
CA LEU A 9 -1.88 14.27 -13.40
C LEU A 9 -3.20 15.01 -13.68
N ALA A 10 -3.39 15.51 -14.91
CA ALA A 10 -4.62 16.17 -15.31
C ALA A 10 -5.80 15.19 -15.28
N TYR A 11 -5.65 14.00 -15.89
CA TYR A 11 -6.67 12.94 -15.86
C TYR A 11 -7.01 12.49 -14.44
N ALA A 12 -6.02 12.32 -13.56
CA ALA A 12 -6.27 11.97 -12.16
C ALA A 12 -7.07 13.05 -11.41
N ARG A 13 -6.86 14.35 -11.73
CA ARG A 13 -7.64 15.46 -11.16
C ARG A 13 -9.08 15.41 -11.66
N ASP A 14 -9.28 15.28 -12.96
CA ASP A 14 -10.61 15.20 -13.58
C ASP A 14 -11.41 14.01 -13.04
N LEU A 15 -10.77 12.83 -12.90
CA LEU A 15 -11.39 11.65 -12.28
C LEU A 15 -11.76 11.90 -10.81
N THR A 16 -10.90 12.60 -10.06
CA THR A 16 -11.18 12.94 -8.66
C THR A 16 -12.41 13.86 -8.55
N GLU A 17 -12.53 14.86 -9.43
CA GLU A 17 -13.70 15.74 -9.48
C GLU A 17 -14.97 14.97 -9.87
N LYS A 18 -14.88 14.12 -10.90
CA LYS A 18 -15.99 13.29 -11.36
C LYS A 18 -16.49 12.33 -10.27
N ILE A 19 -15.58 11.65 -9.56
CA ILE A 19 -15.92 10.73 -8.46
C ILE A 19 -16.58 11.49 -7.29
N ARG A 20 -16.09 12.69 -6.98
CA ARG A 20 -16.64 13.51 -5.88
C ARG A 20 -18.11 13.85 -6.08
N ASP A 21 -18.54 14.03 -7.33
CA ASP A 21 -19.92 14.35 -7.67
C ASP A 21 -20.82 13.10 -7.73
N LEU A 22 -20.26 11.89 -7.65
CA LEU A 22 -21.01 10.63 -7.68
C LEU A 22 -21.39 10.15 -6.27
N PRO A 23 -22.64 9.69 -6.07
CA PRO A 23 -23.06 9.01 -4.84
C PRO A 23 -22.18 7.80 -4.52
N ASP A 24 -22.01 7.46 -3.24
CA ASP A 24 -21.27 6.26 -2.82
C ASP A 24 -21.89 4.95 -3.36
N SER A 25 -23.19 4.98 -3.71
CA SER A 25 -23.92 3.84 -4.26
C SER A 25 -23.90 3.76 -5.79
N ASP A 26 -23.23 4.71 -6.46
CA ASP A 26 -23.16 4.73 -7.91
C ASP A 26 -22.29 3.59 -8.45
N PRO A 27 -22.81 2.73 -9.34
CA PRO A 27 -22.06 1.58 -9.85
C PRO A 27 -20.86 1.99 -10.72
N GLU A 28 -20.84 3.19 -11.31
CA GLU A 28 -19.70 3.67 -12.09
C GLU A 28 -18.56 4.18 -11.21
N ARG A 29 -18.86 4.55 -9.95
CA ARG A 29 -17.87 5.11 -9.05
C ARG A 29 -16.71 4.16 -8.77
N ALA A 30 -17.00 2.90 -8.49
CA ALA A 30 -15.97 1.89 -8.21
C ALA A 30 -15.01 1.70 -9.40
N ALA A 31 -15.52 1.75 -10.64
CA ALA A 31 -14.68 1.64 -11.83
C ALA A 31 -13.78 2.86 -12.00
N LEU A 32 -14.31 4.06 -11.74
CA LEU A 32 -13.54 5.31 -11.80
C LEU A 32 -12.49 5.39 -10.69
N GLU A 33 -12.78 4.87 -9.50
CA GLU A 33 -11.81 4.80 -8.38
C GLU A 33 -10.62 3.89 -8.71
N VAL A 34 -10.87 2.76 -9.38
CA VAL A 34 -9.81 1.88 -9.90
C VAL A 34 -8.96 2.60 -10.94
N GLU A 35 -9.60 3.25 -11.92
CA GLU A 35 -8.89 4.00 -12.97
C GLU A 35 -8.06 5.15 -12.38
N LEU A 36 -8.61 5.85 -11.38
CA LEU A 36 -7.90 6.92 -10.67
C LEU A 36 -6.65 6.39 -9.94
N GLU A 37 -6.74 5.22 -9.31
CA GLU A 37 -5.58 4.63 -8.64
C GLU A 37 -4.51 4.17 -9.63
N ASP A 38 -4.88 3.67 -10.81
CA ASP A 38 -3.94 3.34 -11.88
C ASP A 38 -3.12 4.57 -12.30
N TYR A 39 -3.78 5.70 -12.59
CA TYR A 39 -3.07 6.95 -12.93
C TYR A 39 -2.23 7.49 -11.78
N ARG A 40 -2.71 7.38 -10.53
CA ARG A 40 -1.91 7.77 -9.35
C ARG A 40 -0.65 6.92 -9.22
N THR A 41 -0.74 5.61 -9.44
CA THR A 41 0.42 4.72 -9.44
C THR A 41 1.39 5.07 -10.56
N GLU A 42 0.91 5.38 -11.78
CA GLU A 42 1.77 5.84 -12.87
C GLU A 42 2.53 7.14 -12.52
N VAL A 43 1.84 8.13 -11.97
CA VAL A 43 2.45 9.40 -11.52
C VAL A 43 3.48 9.17 -10.41
N ARG A 44 3.18 8.30 -9.42
CA ARG A 44 4.12 7.94 -8.35
C ARG A 44 5.37 7.29 -8.92
N LEU A 45 5.22 6.28 -9.78
CA LEU A 45 6.35 5.58 -10.41
C LEU A 45 7.21 6.53 -11.24
N ALA A 46 6.60 7.44 -11.99
CA ALA A 46 7.32 8.41 -12.79
C ALA A 46 8.08 9.42 -11.92
N THR A 47 7.48 9.86 -10.81
CA THR A 47 8.12 10.73 -9.82
C THR A 47 9.27 10.02 -9.11
N ASP A 48 9.07 8.76 -8.70
CA ASP A 48 10.08 7.97 -8.00
C ASP A 48 11.34 7.72 -8.85
N ARG A 49 11.22 7.64 -10.19
CA ARG A 49 12.38 7.57 -11.10
C ARG A 49 13.30 8.79 -11.02
N GLY A 50 12.79 9.96 -10.65
CA GLY A 50 13.56 11.19 -10.51
C GLY A 50 14.25 11.35 -9.15
N ARG A 51 14.02 10.42 -8.22
CA ARG A 51 14.52 10.49 -6.84
C ARG A 51 15.87 9.81 -6.69
N SER A 52 16.64 10.24 -5.68
CA SER A 52 17.88 9.55 -5.33
C SER A 52 17.62 8.19 -4.71
N LEU A 53 18.53 7.23 -4.95
CA LEU A 53 18.48 5.89 -4.41
C LEU A 53 18.31 5.88 -2.87
N ASP A 54 19.11 6.67 -2.16
CA ASP A 54 19.03 6.79 -0.69
C ASP A 54 17.66 7.25 -0.20
N SER A 55 16.98 8.11 -0.97
CA SER A 55 15.63 8.57 -0.61
C SER A 55 14.61 7.45 -0.78
N LEU A 56 14.69 6.69 -1.87
CA LEU A 56 13.80 5.55 -2.12
C LEU A 56 14.01 4.44 -1.08
N GLN A 57 15.26 4.17 -0.69
CA GLN A 57 15.58 3.18 0.34
C GLN A 57 15.06 3.57 1.73
N ARG A 58 15.16 4.86 2.10
CA ARG A 58 14.60 5.37 3.36
C ARG A 58 13.08 5.24 3.40
N ASP A 59 12.40 5.58 2.32
CA ASP A 59 10.95 5.40 2.22
C ASP A 59 10.56 3.92 2.33
N LEU A 60 11.29 3.04 1.65
CA LEU A 60 11.04 1.60 1.71
C LEU A 60 11.19 1.07 3.15
N ALA A 61 12.22 1.52 3.87
CA ALA A 61 12.42 1.15 5.27
C ALA A 61 11.24 1.62 6.15
N HIS A 62 10.82 2.87 6.00
CA HIS A 62 9.71 3.42 6.78
C HIS A 62 8.36 2.71 6.48
N VAL A 63 8.07 2.42 5.22
CA VAL A 63 6.84 1.69 4.84
C VAL A 63 6.88 0.24 5.35
N SER A 64 8.06 -0.39 5.34
CA SER A 64 8.25 -1.75 5.87
C SER A 64 8.09 -1.78 7.39
N GLU A 65 8.64 -0.81 8.11
CA GLU A 65 8.46 -0.67 9.57
C GLU A 65 6.98 -0.55 9.95
N ARG A 66 6.22 0.24 9.20
CA ARG A 66 4.77 0.37 9.41
C ARG A 66 4.03 -0.95 9.16
N MET A 67 4.46 -1.76 8.19
CA MET A 67 3.91 -3.10 7.96
C MET A 67 4.19 -4.05 9.12
N ASP A 68 5.41 -3.98 9.67
CA ASP A 68 5.80 -4.77 10.84
C ASP A 68 5.01 -4.36 12.07
N ASP A 69 4.77 -3.07 12.29
CA ASP A 69 3.96 -2.56 13.38
C ASP A 69 2.52 -3.05 13.33
N LEU A 70 1.90 -3.09 12.14
CA LEU A 70 0.57 -3.69 11.96
C LEU A 70 0.59 -5.18 12.30
N SER A 71 1.64 -5.89 11.89
CA SER A 71 1.81 -7.32 12.18
C SER A 71 1.96 -7.59 13.67
N ARG A 72 2.62 -6.69 14.42
CA ARG A 72 2.78 -6.75 15.88
C ARG A 72 1.51 -6.45 16.67
N GLN A 73 0.46 -5.91 16.04
CA GLN A 73 -0.84 -5.74 16.71
C GLN A 73 -1.52 -7.08 16.99
N ARG A 74 -1.14 -8.14 16.27
CA ARG A 74 -1.67 -9.49 16.48
C ARG A 74 -1.30 -9.99 17.87
N ILE A 75 -2.27 -10.65 18.49
CA ILE A 75 -2.08 -11.29 19.78
C ILE A 75 -1.32 -12.60 19.56
N ASP A 76 -0.08 -12.64 20.02
CA ASP A 76 0.66 -13.88 20.14
C ASP A 76 0.03 -14.75 21.24
N ALA A 77 -0.26 -16.01 20.90
CA ALA A 77 -0.90 -17.00 21.76
C ALA A 77 -0.35 -17.15 23.20
N PRO A 78 0.92 -16.86 23.55
CA PRO A 78 1.42 -17.07 24.91
C PRO A 78 0.83 -16.13 25.98
N PHE A 79 0.38 -14.93 25.63
CA PHE A 79 0.02 -13.93 26.67
C PHE A 79 -1.37 -14.18 27.29
N SER A 80 -2.31 -14.73 26.51
CA SER A 80 -3.66 -15.08 27.01
C SER A 80 -3.67 -16.34 27.89
N ALA A 81 -2.65 -17.20 27.77
CA ALA A 81 -2.52 -18.43 28.53
C ALA A 81 -2.00 -18.23 29.97
N MET A 82 -1.40 -17.07 30.30
CA MET A 82 -0.78 -16.86 31.62
C MET A 82 -1.74 -16.43 32.73
N SER A 83 -2.97 -16.02 32.43
CA SER A 83 -3.84 -15.37 33.42
C SER A 83 -5.24 -15.97 33.60
N PHE A 84 -5.67 -16.88 32.72
CA PHE A 84 -6.98 -17.52 32.83
C PHE A 84 -6.88 -19.01 32.53
N SER A 85 -7.59 -19.84 33.31
CA SER A 85 -7.80 -21.27 33.08
C SER A 85 -8.67 -21.50 31.84
N LEU A 86 -8.20 -21.05 30.68
CA LEU A 86 -8.81 -21.27 29.38
C LEU A 86 -8.35 -22.63 28.85
N ASN A 87 -9.30 -23.51 28.55
CA ASN A 87 -9.04 -24.83 27.96
C ASN A 87 -8.47 -24.77 26.53
N ASP A 88 -8.44 -23.58 25.90
CA ASP A 88 -7.83 -23.34 24.60
C ASP A 88 -7.51 -21.82 24.42
N PRO A 89 -6.26 -21.39 24.61
CA PRO A 89 -5.83 -20.01 24.41
C PRO A 89 -5.95 -19.52 22.95
N GLU A 90 -5.89 -20.43 21.98
CA GLU A 90 -5.98 -20.10 20.55
C GLU A 90 -7.43 -19.74 20.17
N ALA A 91 -8.42 -20.42 20.76
CA ALA A 91 -9.84 -20.14 20.53
C ALA A 91 -10.23 -18.68 20.86
N TYR A 92 -9.53 -18.03 21.79
CA TYR A 92 -9.78 -16.64 22.17
C TYR A 92 -9.07 -15.62 21.26
N SER A 93 -7.83 -15.90 20.86
CA SER A 93 -7.04 -14.97 20.04
C SER A 93 -7.45 -14.99 18.56
N LEU A 94 -7.95 -16.12 18.04
CA LEU A 94 -8.40 -16.27 16.65
C LEU A 94 -9.44 -15.23 16.20
N PRO A 95 -10.60 -15.06 16.87
CA PRO A 95 -11.60 -14.08 16.45
C PRO A 95 -11.10 -12.63 16.58
N ILE A 96 -10.23 -12.34 17.55
CA ILE A 96 -9.65 -11.01 17.74
C ILE A 96 -8.64 -10.69 16.63
N ASN A 97 -7.73 -11.62 16.35
CA ASN A 97 -6.77 -11.48 15.26
C ASN A 97 -7.48 -11.36 13.91
N LYS A 98 -8.57 -12.10 13.69
CA LYS A 98 -9.42 -11.95 12.50
C LYS A 98 -9.99 -10.53 12.38
N ALA A 99 -10.52 -9.97 13.47
CA ALA A 99 -11.03 -8.60 13.46
C ALA A 99 -9.93 -7.55 13.24
N ILE A 100 -8.73 -7.76 13.80
CA ILE A 100 -7.54 -6.93 13.55
C ILE A 100 -7.15 -6.98 12.07
N ASP A 101 -7.12 -8.18 11.48
CA ASP A 101 -6.77 -8.37 10.07
C ASP A 101 -7.80 -7.71 9.14
N GLU A 102 -9.10 -7.89 9.42
CA GLU A 102 -10.19 -7.26 8.64
C GLU A 102 -10.14 -5.73 8.73
N ASN A 103 -9.91 -5.16 9.92
CA ASN A 103 -9.83 -3.72 10.11
C ASN A 103 -8.59 -3.09 9.44
N ASN A 104 -7.52 -3.87 9.26
CA ASN A 104 -6.28 -3.41 8.64
C ASN A 104 -6.12 -3.85 7.18
N ALA A 105 -7.07 -4.59 6.60
CA ALA A 105 -6.93 -5.23 5.30
C ALA A 105 -6.55 -4.25 4.17
N ASP A 106 -7.28 -3.14 4.06
CA ASP A 106 -7.03 -2.11 3.05
C ASP A 106 -5.68 -1.43 3.25
N THR A 107 -5.34 -1.11 4.50
CA THR A 107 -4.05 -0.49 4.84
C THR A 107 -2.88 -1.42 4.48
N VAL A 108 -3.00 -2.71 4.80
CA VAL A 108 -2.00 -3.73 4.44
C VAL A 108 -1.88 -3.87 2.93
N ALA A 109 -2.99 -3.86 2.20
CA ALA A 109 -2.98 -3.92 0.73
C ALA A 109 -2.23 -2.71 0.13
N THR A 110 -2.55 -1.49 0.58
CA THR A 110 -1.86 -0.26 0.14
C THR A 110 -0.37 -0.28 0.46
N LEU A 111 0.02 -0.70 1.67
CA LEU A 111 1.43 -0.77 2.06
C LEU A 111 2.19 -1.82 1.23
N LYS A 112 1.59 -2.98 0.95
CA LYS A 112 2.19 -4.01 0.07
C LYS A 112 2.42 -3.47 -1.34
N GLN A 113 1.43 -2.79 -1.91
CA GLN A 113 1.55 -2.16 -3.22
C GLN A 113 2.68 -1.12 -3.22
N ARG A 114 2.75 -0.26 -2.20
CA ARG A 114 3.79 0.77 -2.11
C ARG A 114 5.19 0.18 -1.97
N ILE A 115 5.35 -0.89 -1.20
CA ILE A 115 6.62 -1.65 -1.10
C ILE A 115 7.04 -2.15 -2.49
N ALA A 116 6.12 -2.77 -3.24
CA ALA A 116 6.41 -3.27 -4.57
C ALA A 116 6.78 -2.15 -5.57
N GLU A 117 6.08 -1.00 -5.51
CA GLU A 117 6.39 0.19 -6.31
C GLU A 117 7.81 0.71 -6.01
N LEU A 118 8.16 0.86 -4.72
CA LEU A 118 9.47 1.35 -4.29
C LEU A 118 10.59 0.39 -4.67
N GLN A 119 10.40 -0.92 -4.49
CA GLN A 119 11.35 -1.94 -4.93
C GLN A 119 11.60 -1.87 -6.44
N ARG A 120 10.53 -1.73 -7.23
CA ARG A 120 10.64 -1.56 -8.69
C ARG A 120 11.40 -0.29 -9.05
N ALA A 121 11.12 0.84 -8.40
CA ALA A 121 11.82 2.10 -8.62
C ALA A 121 13.30 1.99 -8.29
N ILE A 122 13.65 1.38 -7.15
CA ILE A 122 15.03 1.11 -6.73
C ILE A 122 15.76 0.27 -7.78
N SER A 123 15.17 -0.82 -8.26
CA SER A 123 15.79 -1.66 -9.29
C SER A 123 16.04 -0.90 -10.60
N MET A 124 15.11 -0.04 -11.02
CA MET A 124 15.28 0.79 -12.22
C MET A 124 16.42 1.80 -12.07
N VAL A 125 16.51 2.48 -10.92
CA VAL A 125 17.56 3.49 -10.65
C VAL A 125 18.93 2.84 -10.48
N ALA A 126 19.01 1.70 -9.78
CA ALA A 126 20.25 0.95 -9.62
C ALA A 126 20.76 0.37 -10.95
N GLY A 127 19.87 -0.21 -11.77
CA GLY A 127 20.23 -0.77 -13.08
C GLY A 127 20.61 0.29 -14.12
N ALA A 128 20.09 1.52 -14.01
CA ALA A 128 20.53 2.64 -14.84
C ALA A 128 21.92 3.20 -14.45
N SER A 129 22.45 2.78 -13.29
CA SER A 129 23.74 3.23 -12.75
C SER A 129 24.90 2.28 -13.08
N GLU A 130 24.64 1.10 -13.67
CA GLU A 130 25.70 0.20 -14.17
C GLU A 130 26.13 0.63 -15.59
N PRO A 131 27.43 0.92 -15.83
CA PRO A 131 27.92 1.16 -17.18
C PRO A 131 27.85 -0.14 -17.98
N GLN A 132 27.22 -0.10 -19.15
CA GLN A 132 27.31 -1.18 -20.14
C GLN A 132 28.77 -1.29 -20.61
N GLU A 133 29.46 -2.35 -20.20
CA GLU A 133 30.76 -2.76 -20.77
C GLU A 133 30.64 -3.27 -22.20
#